data_AF-A0A9P5YRW3-F1
#
_entry.id   AF-A0A9P5YRW3-F1
#
_cell.length_a   1.000
_cell.length_b   1.000
_cell.length_c   1.000
_cell.angle_alpha   90.00
_cell.angle_beta   90.00
_cell.angle_gamma   90.00
#
_symmetry.space_group_name_H-M   'P 1'
#
loop_
_entity.id
_entity.type
_entity.pdbx_description
1 polymer ?
#
loop_
_entity_poly.entity_id
_entity_poly.type
_entity_poly.pdbx_seq_one_letter_code
_entity_poly.pdbx_strand_id
1 'polypeptide(L)'
;MALSFPVLACYSRSCNCGSLPLVPIACLLCPLKCLQEFDRDPEHFMGNVLDGMIKLTALQWPSFLYPSNTVYNPEFIDEGLFRSPIMIHVFGHCVAYVVVQAYFSLSSIEQWSSSPQNSYFDLDDFFDRCVGLFEKDPTDPWIEQTLDYLTRYIKNKW
;
A
#
# COMPACT_ATOMS: atom_id res chain seq x y z
N MET A 1 23.49 -0.75 -14.08
CA MET A 1 22.36 -0.04 -14.72
C MET A 1 21.39 0.33 -13.59
N ALA A 2 21.64 1.46 -12.94
CA ALA A 2 20.90 1.89 -11.76
C ALA A 2 19.68 2.69 -12.23
N LEU A 3 18.49 2.16 -11.97
CA LEU A 3 17.24 2.89 -12.20
C LEU A 3 17.12 3.96 -11.11
N SER A 4 17.33 5.21 -11.52
CA SER A 4 16.93 6.38 -10.74
C SER A 4 15.40 6.37 -10.66
N PHE A 5 14.87 6.20 -9.45
CA PHE A 5 13.45 6.39 -9.16
C PHE A 5 13.19 7.91 -9.00
N PRO A 6 12.41 8.55 -9.88
CA PRO A 6 12.13 9.98 -9.80
C PRO A 6 10.90 10.23 -8.91
N VAL A 7 10.92 9.77 -7.65
CA VAL A 7 9.86 10.10 -6.67
C VAL A 7 10.22 11.34 -5.83
N LEU A 8 11.44 11.88 -5.98
CA LEU A 8 11.93 13.01 -5.17
C LEU A 8 12.20 14.30 -5.94
N ALA A 9 11.83 14.40 -7.22
CA ALA A 9 12.12 15.59 -8.04
C ALA A 9 11.13 16.76 -7.88
N CYS A 10 10.36 16.84 -6.77
CA CYS A 10 9.48 17.98 -6.48
C CYS A 10 9.97 18.88 -5.35
N TYR A 11 11.26 18.83 -4.99
CA TYR A 11 11.87 19.78 -4.06
C TYR A 11 12.89 20.69 -4.76
N SER A 12 12.53 21.25 -5.92
CA SER A 12 13.28 22.35 -6.53
C SER A 12 12.51 23.66 -6.39
N ARG A 13 12.98 24.48 -5.45
CA ARG A 13 12.92 25.96 -5.43
C ARG A 13 11.60 26.61 -5.85
N SER A 14 10.87 27.03 -4.81
CA SER A 14 10.11 28.29 -4.70
C SER A 14 8.72 28.04 -4.15
N CYS A 15 8.59 28.05 -2.82
CA CYS A 15 7.35 28.38 -2.12
C CYS A 15 7.71 28.80 -0.69
N ASN A 16 7.78 30.11 -0.46
CA ASN A 16 7.78 30.71 0.87
C ASN A 16 6.35 30.63 1.45
N CYS A 17 5.85 29.43 1.72
CA CYS A 17 4.60 29.24 2.45
C CYS A 17 4.82 28.14 3.50
N GLY A 18 4.58 28.49 4.77
CA GLY A 18 4.93 27.68 5.93
C GLY A 18 4.33 26.27 5.96
N SER A 19 5.04 25.41 6.70
CA SER A 19 4.60 24.14 7.32
C SER A 19 4.01 23.04 6.43
N LEU A 20 4.87 22.09 6.07
CA LEU A 20 4.70 20.63 6.25
C LEU A 20 3.31 19.98 5.96
N PRO A 21 2.78 19.99 4.72
CA PRO A 21 1.61 19.17 4.38
C PRO A 21 1.95 17.71 4.01
N LEU A 22 3.23 17.31 3.97
CA LEU A 22 3.65 16.00 3.46
C LEU A 22 4.25 15.05 4.50
N VAL A 23 4.40 15.46 5.76
CA VAL A 23 5.01 14.61 6.80
C VAL A 23 4.28 13.27 6.96
N PRO A 24 2.93 13.21 6.98
CA PRO A 24 2.22 11.93 7.13
C PRO A 24 2.51 10.95 5.98
N ILE A 25 2.58 11.44 4.74
CA ILE A 25 2.89 10.61 3.56
C ILE A 25 4.37 10.20 3.58
N ALA A 26 5.26 11.10 4.01
CA ALA A 26 6.68 10.81 4.17
C ALA A 26 6.91 9.71 5.22
N CYS A 27 6.19 9.71 6.35
CA CYS A 27 6.22 8.62 7.34
C CYS A 27 5.87 7.27 6.71
N LEU A 28 4.78 7.22 5.93
CA LEU A 28 4.29 6.00 5.27
C LEU A 28 5.32 5.43 4.28
N LEU A 29 6.01 6.31 3.55
CA LEU A 29 7.03 5.93 2.57
C LEU A 29 8.41 5.71 3.19
N CYS A 30 8.65 6.18 4.41
CA CYS A 30 9.90 5.99 5.13
C CYS A 30 10.10 4.49 5.39
N PRO A 31 11.29 3.92 5.09
CA PRO A 31 11.55 2.54 5.42
C PRO A 31 11.36 2.25 6.91
N LEU A 32 10.76 1.11 7.24
CA LEU A 32 10.42 0.75 8.62
C LEU A 32 11.65 0.83 9.56
N LYS A 33 12.82 0.44 9.07
CA LYS A 33 14.11 0.52 9.77
C LYS A 33 14.47 1.94 10.27
N CYS A 34 14.07 2.97 9.53
CA CYS A 34 14.43 4.37 9.78
C CYS A 34 13.28 5.17 10.41
N LEU A 35 12.10 4.55 10.57
CA LEU A 35 10.88 5.24 11.00
C LEU A 35 11.05 5.92 12.36
N GLN A 36 11.70 5.25 13.33
CA GLN A 36 11.93 5.82 14.65
C GLN A 36 12.86 7.05 14.62
N GLU A 37 13.81 7.08 13.69
CA GLU A 37 14.75 8.19 13.52
C GLU A 37 14.05 9.38 12.85
N PHE A 38 13.18 9.09 11.88
CA PHE A 38 12.30 10.06 11.24
C PHE A 38 11.32 10.68 12.26
N ASP A 39 10.64 9.87 13.07
CA ASP A 39 9.61 10.35 14.01
C ASP A 39 10.20 11.22 15.13
N ARG A 40 11.48 11.06 15.46
CA ARG A 40 12.17 11.87 16.46
C ARG A 40 12.39 13.30 15.98
N ASP A 41 12.86 13.47 14.76
CA ASP A 41 13.14 14.77 14.14
C ASP A 41 13.08 14.67 12.61
N PRO A 42 11.90 14.87 12.01
CA PRO A 42 11.71 14.74 10.57
C PRO A 42 12.56 15.73 9.76
N GLU A 43 12.78 16.95 10.26
CA GLU A 43 13.52 17.98 9.52
C GLU A 43 14.99 17.61 9.42
N HIS A 44 15.60 17.21 10.54
CA HIS A 44 16.99 16.77 10.58
C HIS A 44 17.19 15.46 9.80
N PHE A 45 16.28 14.49 9.93
CA PHE A 45 16.33 13.25 9.16
C PHE A 45 16.30 13.53 7.66
N MET A 46 15.36 14.37 7.20
CA MET A 46 15.23 14.73 5.79
C MET A 46 16.45 15.50 5.27
N GLY A 47 17.03 16.39 6.08
CA GLY A 47 18.31 17.04 5.77
C GLY A 47 19.42 16.03 5.50
N ASN A 48 19.59 15.05 6.40
CA ASN A 48 20.60 13.99 6.26
C ASN A 48 20.36 13.06 5.06
N VAL A 49 19.10 12.82 4.68
CA VAL A 49 18.76 12.08 3.46
C VAL A 49 19.17 12.88 2.23
N LEU A 50 18.86 14.18 2.18
CA LEU A 50 19.20 15.07 1.06
C LEU A 50 20.71 15.27 0.90
N ASP A 51 21.44 15.34 2.02
CA ASP A 51 22.90 15.44 2.05
C ASP A 51 23.60 14.09 1.75
N GLY A 52 22.83 13.00 1.61
CA GLY A 52 23.34 11.66 1.29
C GLY A 52 24.01 10.94 2.45
N MET A 53 23.87 11.47 3.67
CA MET A 53 24.35 10.83 4.91
C MET A 53 23.52 9.59 5.25
N ILE A 54 22.20 9.64 5.03
CA ILE A 54 21.30 8.50 5.16
C ILE A 54 21.02 7.93 3.77
N LYS A 55 21.46 6.69 3.53
CA LYS A 55 21.23 5.99 2.27
C LYS A 55 19.97 5.15 2.34
N LEU A 56 18.93 5.59 1.64
CA LEU A 56 17.73 4.80 1.40
C LEU A 56 17.97 3.92 0.16
N THR A 57 17.81 2.62 0.31
CA THR A 57 17.97 1.65 -0.78
C THR A 57 16.64 0.98 -1.10
N ALA A 58 16.48 0.51 -2.34
CA ALA A 58 15.28 -0.21 -2.77
C ALA A 58 15.07 -1.55 -2.04
N LEU A 59 16.04 -2.01 -1.26
CA LEU A 59 15.95 -3.21 -0.42
C LEU A 59 15.23 -2.95 0.90
N GLN A 60 14.93 -1.70 1.24
CA GLN A 60 14.27 -1.35 2.49
C GLN A 60 12.80 -1.07 2.24
N TRP A 61 11.94 -1.88 2.85
CA TRP A 61 10.50 -1.79 2.66
C TRP A 61 9.91 -0.58 3.40
N PRO A 62 9.02 0.19 2.75
CA PRO A 62 8.26 1.27 3.38
C PRO A 62 7.43 0.82 4.58
N SER A 63 7.27 1.70 5.57
CA SER A 63 6.53 1.43 6.80
C SER A 63 5.06 1.08 6.55
N PHE A 64 4.42 1.68 5.54
CA PHE A 64 3.01 1.44 5.24
C PHE A 64 2.70 0.00 4.81
N LEU A 65 3.70 -0.82 4.49
CA LEU A 65 3.51 -2.23 4.16
C LEU A 65 3.30 -3.09 5.40
N TYR A 66 3.62 -2.58 6.59
CA TYR A 66 3.58 -3.28 7.87
C TYR A 66 2.44 -2.76 8.76
N PRO A 67 1.95 -3.57 9.72
CA PRO A 67 1.08 -3.08 10.78
C PRO A 67 1.69 -1.87 11.53
N SER A 68 0.84 -0.94 11.99
CA SER A 68 1.26 0.36 12.54
C SER A 68 2.16 0.31 13.78
N ASN A 69 2.33 -0.87 14.40
CA ASN A 69 3.13 -1.07 15.61
C ASN A 69 4.27 -2.10 15.41
N THR A 70 4.60 -2.43 14.16
CA THR A 70 5.68 -3.40 13.87
C THR A 70 7.03 -2.78 14.21
N VAL A 71 7.79 -3.46 15.07
CA VAL A 71 9.19 -3.11 15.34
C VAL A 71 10.06 -3.79 14.29
N TYR A 72 10.94 -3.03 13.64
CA TYR A 72 11.83 -3.56 12.62
C TYR A 72 12.75 -4.65 13.20
N ASN A 73 12.67 -5.85 12.61
CA ASN A 73 13.52 -6.99 12.96
C ASN A 73 14.42 -7.35 11.75
N PRO A 74 15.76 -7.20 11.85
CA PRO A 74 16.66 -7.49 10.73
C PRO A 74 16.77 -8.98 10.39
N GLU A 75 16.43 -9.90 11.29
CA GLU A 75 16.45 -11.35 11.03
C GLU A 75 15.19 -11.81 10.28
N PHE A 76 14.09 -11.08 10.47
CA PHE A 76 12.77 -11.41 9.91
C PHE A 76 12.14 -10.15 9.29
N ILE A 77 12.77 -9.62 8.24
CA ILE A 77 12.35 -8.35 7.62
C ILE A 77 10.98 -8.44 6.94
N ASP A 78 10.50 -9.64 6.63
CA ASP A 78 9.23 -9.92 5.98
C ASP A 78 8.10 -10.23 6.99
N GLU A 79 8.41 -10.23 8.29
CA GLU A 79 7.44 -10.38 9.36
C GLU A 79 6.43 -9.23 9.30
N GLY A 80 5.14 -9.57 9.13
CA GLY A 80 4.07 -8.59 8.97
C GLY A 80 4.12 -7.81 7.64
N LEU A 81 5.00 -8.16 6.69
CA LEU A 81 5.03 -7.51 5.38
C LEU A 81 3.73 -7.77 4.61
N PHE A 82 3.17 -6.71 4.04
CA PHE A 82 1.87 -6.67 3.38
C PHE A 82 0.66 -6.95 4.30
N ARG A 83 0.82 -6.75 5.61
CA ARG A 83 -0.25 -6.93 6.61
C ARG A 83 -0.73 -5.61 7.23
N SER A 84 -0.33 -4.47 6.68
CA SER A 84 -0.92 -3.21 7.09
C SER A 84 -2.41 -3.14 6.70
N PRO A 85 -3.23 -2.39 7.46
CA PRO A 85 -4.63 -2.15 7.07
C PRO A 85 -4.75 -1.60 5.64
N ILE A 86 -3.86 -0.67 5.26
CA ILE A 86 -3.83 -0.09 3.91
C ILE A 86 -3.64 -1.18 2.85
N MET A 87 -2.72 -2.13 3.07
CA MET A 87 -2.47 -3.21 2.12
C MET A 87 -3.67 -4.15 2.01
N ILE A 88 -4.32 -4.48 3.13
CA ILE A 88 -5.52 -5.34 3.12
C ILE A 88 -6.63 -4.68 2.29
N HIS A 89 -6.90 -3.39 2.51
CA HIS A 89 -7.86 -2.61 1.73
C HIS A 89 -7.52 -2.59 0.23
N VAL A 90 -6.26 -2.27 -0.12
CA VAL A 90 -5.82 -2.21 -1.52
C VAL A 90 -5.94 -3.57 -2.20
N PHE A 91 -5.52 -4.66 -1.55
CA PHE A 91 -5.65 -6.00 -2.12
C PHE A 91 -7.11 -6.40 -2.32
N GLY A 92 -7.97 -6.14 -1.34
CA GLY A 92 -9.40 -6.43 -1.44
C GLY A 92 -10.05 -5.71 -2.63
N HIS A 93 -9.77 -4.42 -2.79
CA HIS A 93 -10.27 -3.62 -3.91
C HIS A 93 -9.70 -4.08 -5.26
N CYS A 94 -8.41 -4.41 -5.33
CA CYS A 94 -7.79 -4.93 -6.56
C CYS A 94 -8.41 -6.28 -6.98
N VAL A 95 -8.61 -7.20 -6.02
CA VAL A 95 -9.24 -8.50 -6.29
C VAL A 95 -10.68 -8.31 -6.72
N ALA A 96 -11.46 -7.49 -6.01
CA ALA A 96 -12.84 -7.18 -6.36
C ALA A 96 -12.93 -6.58 -7.78
N TYR A 97 -12.06 -5.63 -8.12
CA TYR A 97 -12.01 -5.03 -9.44
C TYR A 97 -11.72 -6.08 -10.53
N VAL A 98 -10.72 -6.94 -10.34
CA VAL A 98 -10.39 -8.00 -11.32
C VAL A 98 -11.56 -8.98 -11.51
N VAL A 99 -12.23 -9.38 -10.43
CA VAL A 99 -13.38 -10.28 -10.48
C VAL A 99 -14.56 -9.64 -11.21
N VAL A 100 -14.88 -8.38 -10.92
CA VAL A 100 -15.93 -7.61 -11.60
C VAL A 100 -15.60 -7.43 -13.08
N GLN A 101 -14.35 -7.11 -13.42
CA GLN A 101 -13.91 -6.97 -14.81
C GLN A 101 -13.98 -8.29 -15.60
N ALA A 102 -13.61 -9.40 -14.96
CA ALA A 102 -13.74 -10.73 -15.56
C ALA A 102 -15.22 -11.08 -15.81
N TYR A 103 -16.09 -10.83 -14.82
CA TYR A 103 -17.52 -11.04 -14.97
C TYR A 103 -18.10 -10.18 -16.10
N PHE A 104 -17.78 -8.88 -16.10
CA PHE A 104 -18.21 -7.94 -17.13
C PHE A 104 -17.82 -8.43 -18.53
N SER A 105 -16.56 -8.84 -18.71
CA SER A 105 -16.03 -9.35 -19.97
C SER A 105 -16.70 -10.66 -20.45
N LEU A 106 -17.19 -11.48 -19.51
CA LEU A 106 -17.88 -12.73 -19.80
C LEU A 106 -19.40 -12.56 -19.92
N SER A 107 -19.92 -11.37 -19.63
CA SER A 107 -21.34 -11.02 -19.68
C SER A 107 -21.68 -10.26 -20.96
N SER A 108 -22.96 -10.14 -21.26
CA SER A 108 -23.46 -9.24 -22.31
C SER A 108 -23.76 -7.82 -21.80
N ILE A 109 -23.24 -7.45 -20.63
CA ILE A 109 -23.47 -6.14 -20.03
C ILE A 109 -22.55 -5.14 -20.72
N GLU A 110 -23.09 -4.00 -21.15
CA GLU A 110 -22.34 -2.99 -21.92
C GLU A 110 -21.75 -1.86 -21.05
N GLN A 111 -22.25 -1.69 -19.82
CA GLN A 111 -21.76 -0.65 -18.91
C GLN A 111 -21.83 -1.09 -17.44
N TRP A 112 -20.90 -0.57 -16.65
CA TRP A 112 -21.00 -0.60 -15.20
C TRP A 112 -22.08 0.40 -14.78
N SER A 113 -23.28 -0.08 -14.46
CA SER A 113 -24.39 0.76 -14.02
C SER A 113 -25.02 0.22 -12.74
N SER A 114 -25.19 1.08 -11.74
CA SER A 114 -26.12 0.87 -10.63
C SER A 114 -27.52 0.90 -11.23
N SER A 115 -28.12 -0.26 -11.49
CA SER A 115 -29.36 -0.32 -12.28
C SER A 115 -30.52 0.31 -11.50
N PRO A 116 -31.15 1.41 -11.97
CA PRO A 116 -32.28 1.99 -11.26
C PRO A 116 -33.57 1.18 -11.41
N GLN A 117 -33.65 0.25 -12.36
CA GLN A 117 -34.84 -0.54 -12.64
C GLN A 117 -34.47 -1.86 -13.35
N ASN A 118 -34.65 -3.00 -12.68
CA ASN A 118 -34.75 -4.35 -13.27
C ASN A 118 -33.48 -5.07 -13.79
N SER A 119 -32.26 -4.75 -13.30
CA SER A 119 -31.15 -5.71 -13.48
C SER A 119 -31.24 -6.83 -12.45
N TYR A 120 -31.15 -8.08 -12.89
CA TYR A 120 -31.06 -9.26 -12.01
C TYR A 120 -29.75 -9.28 -11.19
N PHE A 121 -28.75 -8.51 -11.61
CA PHE A 121 -27.43 -8.46 -11.00
C PHE A 121 -26.89 -7.03 -10.96
N ASP A 122 -26.47 -6.59 -9.78
CA ASP A 122 -25.88 -5.28 -9.55
C ASP A 122 -24.36 -5.43 -9.39
N LEU A 123 -23.60 -4.77 -10.26
CA LEU A 123 -22.14 -4.84 -10.26
C LEU A 123 -21.53 -4.05 -9.09
N ASP A 124 -22.19 -3.02 -8.60
CA ASP A 124 -21.76 -2.27 -7.41
C ASP A 124 -21.94 -3.13 -6.16
N ASP A 125 -23.12 -3.73 -5.97
CA ASP A 125 -23.34 -4.68 -4.86
C ASP A 125 -22.41 -5.88 -4.94
N PHE A 126 -22.12 -6.38 -6.15
CA PHE A 126 -21.16 -7.46 -6.33
C PHE A 126 -19.72 -7.03 -5.97
N PHE A 127 -19.30 -5.84 -6.39
CA PHE A 127 -18.00 -5.26 -6.01
C PHE A 127 -17.89 -5.12 -4.49
N ASP A 128 -18.90 -4.52 -3.85
CA ASP A 128 -18.94 -4.29 -2.40
C ASP A 128 -18.92 -5.61 -1.63
N ARG A 129 -19.63 -6.65 -2.12
CA ARG A 129 -19.54 -8.00 -1.53
C ARG A 129 -18.14 -8.58 -1.64
N CYS A 130 -17.47 -8.42 -2.78
CA CYS A 130 -16.09 -8.88 -2.96
C CYS A 130 -15.11 -8.15 -2.04
N VAL A 131 -15.22 -6.82 -1.92
CA VAL A 131 -14.43 -6.03 -0.96
C VAL A 131 -14.73 -6.49 0.48
N GLY A 132 -16.00 -6.73 0.79
CA GLY A 132 -16.44 -7.23 2.09
C GLY A 132 -15.84 -8.58 2.49
N LEU A 133 -15.38 -9.41 1.53
CA LEU A 133 -14.63 -10.64 1.84
C LEU A 133 -13.29 -10.36 2.52
N PHE A 134 -12.68 -9.19 2.27
CA PHE A 134 -11.38 -8.80 2.81
C PHE A 134 -11.49 -7.83 4.00
N GLU A 135 -12.55 -7.03 4.07
CA GLU A 135 -12.64 -5.93 5.05
C GLU A 135 -13.51 -6.24 6.26
N LYS A 136 -14.44 -7.20 6.17
CA LYS A 136 -15.40 -7.47 7.25
C LYS A 136 -14.76 -8.05 8.50
N ASP A 137 -13.79 -8.95 8.33
CA ASP A 137 -12.97 -9.49 9.40
C ASP A 137 -11.54 -9.71 8.88
N PRO A 138 -10.67 -8.69 8.94
CA PRO A 138 -9.31 -8.78 8.40
C PRO A 138 -8.42 -9.82 9.12
N THR A 139 -8.87 -10.35 10.25
CA THR A 139 -8.19 -11.41 11.00
C THR A 139 -8.68 -12.81 10.66
N ASP A 140 -9.62 -12.93 9.70
CA ASP A 140 -10.10 -14.22 9.24
C ASP A 140 -8.94 -15.06 8.65
N PRO A 141 -8.78 -16.34 9.06
CA PRO A 141 -7.71 -17.20 8.57
C PRO A 141 -7.65 -17.32 7.05
N TRP A 142 -8.79 -17.23 6.35
CA TRP A 142 -8.85 -17.27 4.90
C TRP A 142 -8.17 -16.05 4.27
N ILE A 143 -8.33 -14.85 4.86
CA ILE A 143 -7.68 -13.63 4.38
C ILE A 143 -6.17 -13.73 4.60
N GLU A 144 -5.75 -14.17 5.79
CA GLU A 144 -4.32 -14.34 6.08
C GLU A 144 -3.66 -15.31 5.11
N GLN A 145 -4.30 -16.45 4.84
CA GLN A 145 -3.83 -17.46 3.88
C GLN A 145 -3.83 -16.91 2.44
N THR A 146 -4.86 -16.16 2.06
CA THR A 146 -4.97 -15.57 0.72
C THR A 146 -3.88 -14.54 0.49
N LEU A 147 -3.67 -13.63 1.44
CA LEU A 147 -2.60 -12.64 1.35
C LEU A 147 -1.22 -13.29 1.37
N ASP A 148 -1.01 -14.34 2.16
CA ASP A 148 0.24 -15.11 2.12
C ASP A 148 0.47 -15.72 0.73
N TYR A 149 -0.55 -16.40 0.18
CA TYR A 149 -0.49 -16.99 -1.15
C TYR A 149 -0.17 -15.95 -2.24
N LEU A 150 -0.84 -14.80 -2.23
CA LEU A 150 -0.64 -13.74 -3.22
C LEU A 150 0.76 -13.11 -3.12
N THR A 151 1.31 -13.01 -1.90
CA THR A 151 2.58 -12.32 -1.65
C THR A 151 3.79 -13.26 -1.58
N ARG A 152 3.59 -14.58 -1.56
CA ARG A 152 4.66 -15.59 -1.39
C ARG A 152 5.82 -15.42 -2.36
N TYR A 153 5.52 -15.13 -3.63
CA TYR A 153 6.56 -14.99 -4.64
C TYR A 153 7.32 -13.68 -4.51
N ILE A 154 6.68 -12.64 -3.98
CA ILE A 154 7.34 -11.36 -3.72
C ILE A 154 8.32 -11.54 -2.56
N LYS A 155 7.91 -12.25 -1.50
CA LYS A 155 8.77 -12.56 -0.34
C LYS A 155 9.97 -13.44 -0.72
N ASN A 156 9.77 -14.49 -1.51
CA ASN A 156 10.82 -15.46 -1.87
C ASN A 156 11.88 -14.96 -2.88
N LYS A 157 11.74 -13.73 -3.40
CA LYS A 157 12.69 -13.18 -4.39
C LYS A 157 13.84 -12.40 -3.77
N TRP A 158 13.87 -12.26 -2.46
CA TRP A 158 14.83 -11.45 -1.70
C TRP A 158 15.33 -12.23 -0.49
#